data_AF-A0A061B884-F1
#
_entry.id   AF-A0A061B884-F1
#
_cell.length_a   1.000
_cell.length_b   1.000
_cell.length_c   1.000
_cell.angle_alpha   90.00
_cell.angle_beta   90.00
_cell.angle_gamma   90.00
#
_symmetry.space_group_name_H-M   'P 1'
#
loop_
_entity.id
_entity.type
_entity.pdbx_description
1 polymer ?
#
loop_
_entity_poly.entity_id
_entity_poly.type
_entity_poly.pdbx_seq_one_letter_code
_entity_poly.pdbx_strand_id
1 'polypeptide(L)'
;MRQFSSLRPLSRSLPVSRLSRGINTTRATKTTLVPPVSSLHTPTPNGVKPANYLESLSNRILFNYACIGLVTLNKPILNLVIKAFPLVPMSVIDFFIGKIYCGGSTPEQTIATGAELSKRGINNMMLSYTVEDAEGIKNINIDDLVKQTADSIDNILKPHIINQIESGKEAINDIPPGYLALKPSALVADPANVLLNYNNPAWADKWQTLNDNCAKITEQIDRLNNELLAKYPQRKSPFFVSVIDAEKYALQQGVYVLQRNLFKRFNRPDGFTQVVGTVQMYLKQGMDIIKLEEKLAKEGNYRVGLKLVRGAYIHSEPDRSVIHDTKEDTDVAYNTGIKYVLDSLSKDPTHSVLGHLVVASHNADSQKYATDVLASSSNDVTFKSNVVLGQLLGMCDDVTFELINNHGVKNIIKYVPWGPPIETKDYLLRRLQENGDAVRNDNGWPLVKNVLKVFKDRVFGKPQTVSVTTK
;
A
#
# COMPACT_ATOMS: atom_id res chain seq x y z
N MET A 1 17.35 -73.78 -28.49
CA MET A 1 18.35 -74.02 -29.56
C MET A 1 18.04 -73.09 -30.74
N ARG A 2 19.06 -72.75 -31.57
CA ARG A 2 19.06 -72.37 -33.02
C ARG A 2 17.87 -71.52 -33.57
N GLN A 3 18.08 -70.30 -34.11
CA GLN A 3 18.64 -69.98 -35.47
C GLN A 3 17.74 -70.49 -36.62
N PHE A 4 17.57 -69.88 -37.81
CA PHE A 4 18.04 -68.64 -38.49
C PHE A 4 17.12 -68.44 -39.74
N SER A 5 17.09 -67.39 -40.58
CA SER A 5 17.59 -65.99 -40.72
C SER A 5 16.75 -65.34 -41.86
N SER A 6 16.97 -64.18 -42.49
CA SER A 6 17.93 -63.05 -42.44
C SER A 6 17.13 -61.74 -42.79
N LEU A 7 17.44 -60.67 -43.55
CA LEU A 7 18.51 -60.13 -44.43
C LEU A 7 18.52 -58.56 -44.32
N ARG A 8 19.37 -57.87 -45.09
CA ARG A 8 19.32 -56.41 -45.41
C ARG A 8 19.82 -56.20 -46.88
N PRO A 9 19.85 -54.98 -47.45
CA PRO A 9 21.07 -54.15 -47.28
C PRO A 9 20.88 -52.60 -47.24
N LEU A 10 21.81 -51.92 -46.53
CA LEU A 10 22.61 -50.70 -46.88
C LEU A 10 21.95 -49.47 -47.55
N SER A 11 22.35 -48.20 -47.30
CA SER A 11 23.46 -47.56 -46.52
C SER A 11 23.01 -46.14 -46.05
N ARG A 12 23.78 -45.21 -45.48
CA ARG A 12 25.22 -45.03 -45.14
C ARG A 12 25.33 -44.06 -43.92
N SER A 13 26.53 -43.59 -43.53
CA SER A 13 26.68 -42.68 -42.36
C SER A 13 27.95 -41.81 -42.37
N LEU A 14 27.93 -40.70 -41.59
CA LEU A 14 29.07 -39.85 -41.14
C LEU A 14 29.71 -38.94 -42.22
N PRO A 15 30.49 -37.87 -41.85
CA PRO A 15 31.04 -37.51 -40.53
C PRO A 15 30.84 -36.05 -40.05
N VAL A 16 31.45 -35.75 -38.90
CA VAL A 16 31.56 -34.43 -38.22
C VAL A 16 32.85 -33.70 -38.62
N SER A 17 32.86 -32.37 -38.69
CA SER A 17 34.06 -31.56 -38.43
C SER A 17 33.75 -30.15 -37.92
N ARG A 18 34.68 -29.56 -37.16
CA ARG A 18 34.66 -28.15 -36.73
C ARG A 18 35.47 -27.29 -37.71
N LEU A 19 35.13 -26.01 -37.85
CA LEU A 19 36.11 -24.98 -38.22
C LEU A 19 35.83 -23.68 -37.48
N SER A 20 36.81 -23.21 -36.71
CA SER A 20 36.73 -22.02 -35.87
C SER A 20 37.61 -20.89 -36.40
N ARG A 21 37.03 -19.71 -36.63
CA ARG A 21 37.74 -18.42 -36.65
C ARG A 21 36.83 -17.36 -36.04
N GLY A 22 37.32 -16.63 -35.05
CA GLY A 22 36.65 -15.47 -34.48
C GLY A 22 37.38 -14.18 -34.84
N ILE A 23 36.73 -13.04 -34.63
CA ILE A 23 37.28 -11.69 -34.54
C ILE A 23 36.34 -10.88 -33.62
N ASN A 24 36.91 -10.06 -32.74
CA ASN A 24 36.15 -9.13 -31.88
C ASN A 24 35.98 -7.77 -32.57
N THR A 25 34.81 -7.14 -32.44
CA THR A 25 34.71 -5.66 -32.31
C THR A 25 33.36 -5.16 -31.75
N THR A 26 33.40 -4.75 -30.48
CA THR A 26 32.74 -3.56 -29.88
C THR A 26 31.44 -2.95 -30.45
N ARG A 27 30.50 -2.69 -29.51
CA ARG A 27 29.41 -1.67 -29.53
C ARG A 27 28.24 -1.91 -30.50
N ALA A 28 27.01 -1.44 -30.23
CA ALA A 28 26.52 -0.64 -29.11
C ALA A 28 25.17 -1.18 -28.55
N THR A 29 24.91 -0.92 -27.26
CA THR A 29 23.60 -1.11 -26.64
C THR A 29 22.57 -0.18 -27.28
N LYS A 30 21.56 -0.73 -27.96
CA LYS A 30 20.29 -0.02 -28.17
C LYS A 30 19.44 -0.18 -26.92
N THR A 31 19.61 0.75 -25.98
CA THR A 31 18.64 0.96 -24.90
C THR A 31 17.29 1.25 -25.55
N THR A 32 16.32 0.34 -25.40
CA THR A 32 14.92 0.61 -25.76
C THR A 32 14.38 1.62 -24.76
N LEU A 33 14.47 2.91 -25.13
CA LEU A 33 13.89 4.02 -24.38
C LEU A 33 12.39 3.80 -24.25
N VAL A 34 11.96 3.36 -23.08
CA VAL A 34 10.55 3.39 -22.68
C VAL A 34 10.08 4.84 -22.81
N PRO A 35 8.97 5.12 -23.52
CA PRO A 35 8.49 6.48 -23.69
C PRO A 35 8.23 7.11 -22.32
N PRO A 36 8.61 8.39 -22.11
CA PRO A 36 8.56 9.00 -20.79
C PRO A 36 7.14 8.96 -20.23
N VAL A 37 7.01 8.48 -18.99
CA VAL A 37 5.72 8.42 -18.30
C VAL A 37 5.18 9.83 -18.18
N SER A 38 4.07 10.10 -18.86
CA SER A 38 3.30 11.36 -18.75
C SER A 38 3.10 11.71 -17.28
N SER A 39 3.76 12.78 -16.83
CA SER A 39 3.66 13.33 -15.48
C SER A 39 2.19 13.48 -15.08
N LEU A 40 1.83 13.04 -13.88
CA LEU A 40 0.47 13.24 -13.37
C LEU A 40 0.29 14.71 -12.98
N HIS A 41 1.37 15.33 -12.48
CA HIS A 41 1.42 16.71 -11.99
C HIS A 41 2.05 17.67 -13.03
N THR A 42 1.71 18.95 -12.95
CA THR A 42 2.42 20.01 -13.66
C THR A 42 3.78 20.28 -13.01
N PRO A 43 4.89 20.42 -13.76
CA PRO A 43 6.11 21.02 -13.23
C PRO A 43 5.80 22.41 -12.68
N THR A 44 6.22 22.73 -11.45
CA THR A 44 6.00 24.03 -10.81
C THR A 44 6.75 25.15 -11.53
N PRO A 45 6.06 26.09 -12.22
CA PRO A 45 6.75 27.17 -12.91
C PRO A 45 7.31 28.17 -11.89
N ASN A 46 8.56 28.60 -12.10
CA ASN A 46 9.21 29.71 -11.37
C ASN A 46 9.14 29.63 -9.83
N GLY A 47 9.10 28.41 -9.27
CA GLY A 47 9.09 28.20 -7.81
C GLY A 47 7.77 28.50 -7.09
N VAL A 48 6.70 28.88 -7.81
CA VAL A 48 5.39 29.13 -7.19
C VAL A 48 4.77 27.80 -6.76
N LYS A 49 4.61 27.59 -5.45
CA LYS A 49 3.84 26.45 -4.93
C LYS A 49 2.36 26.59 -5.33
N PRO A 50 1.69 25.52 -5.77
CA PRO A 50 0.26 25.54 -6.04
C PRO A 50 -0.53 25.81 -4.74
N ALA A 51 -1.64 26.55 -4.82
CA ALA A 51 -2.40 26.96 -3.63
C ALA A 51 -3.36 25.88 -3.11
N ASN A 52 -3.49 24.76 -3.83
CA ASN A 52 -4.28 23.59 -3.49
C ASN A 52 -3.83 22.40 -4.36
N TYR A 53 -4.29 21.20 -4.03
CA TYR A 53 -3.91 19.99 -4.77
C TYR A 53 -4.29 20.03 -6.26
N LEU A 54 -5.49 20.48 -6.64
CA LEU A 54 -5.92 20.45 -8.05
C LEU A 54 -5.07 21.36 -8.95
N GLU A 55 -4.57 22.49 -8.41
CA GLU A 55 -3.62 23.35 -9.13
C GLU A 55 -2.27 22.66 -9.45
N SER A 56 -1.91 21.59 -8.72
CA SER A 56 -0.71 20.80 -9.00
C SER A 56 -0.88 19.76 -10.12
N LEU A 57 -2.12 19.46 -10.54
CA LEU A 57 -2.41 18.38 -11.48
C LEU A 57 -2.24 18.78 -12.94
N SER A 58 -1.73 17.88 -13.79
CA SER A 58 -1.70 18.08 -15.24
C SER A 58 -3.11 18.22 -15.82
N ASN A 59 -3.26 18.92 -16.95
CA ASN A 59 -4.55 19.09 -17.64
C ASN A 59 -5.23 17.73 -17.96
N ARG A 60 -4.44 16.67 -18.20
CA ARG A 60 -4.96 15.31 -18.39
C ARG A 60 -5.62 14.75 -17.13
N ILE A 61 -4.96 14.87 -15.97
CA ILE A 61 -5.52 14.33 -14.72
C ILE A 61 -6.68 15.17 -14.22
N LEU A 62 -6.66 16.50 -14.44
CA LEU A 62 -7.85 17.34 -14.24
C LEU A 62 -9.03 16.88 -15.11
N PHE A 63 -8.82 16.59 -16.40
CA PHE A 63 -9.88 16.05 -17.26
C PHE A 63 -10.43 14.71 -16.74
N ASN A 64 -9.55 13.77 -16.37
CA ASN A 64 -9.97 12.50 -15.78
C ASN A 64 -10.76 12.71 -14.47
N TYR A 65 -10.34 13.63 -13.61
CA TYR A 65 -11.04 13.98 -12.37
C TYR A 65 -12.43 14.58 -12.66
N ALA A 66 -12.58 15.43 -13.67
CA ALA A 66 -13.90 15.89 -14.11
C ALA A 66 -14.79 14.74 -14.56
N CYS A 67 -14.26 13.77 -15.33
CA CYS A 67 -15.02 12.58 -15.73
C CYS A 67 -15.47 11.72 -14.54
N ILE A 68 -14.62 11.52 -13.53
CA ILE A 68 -14.97 10.82 -12.28
C ILE A 68 -16.05 11.60 -11.52
N GLY A 69 -15.93 12.93 -11.42
CA GLY A 69 -16.93 13.81 -10.82
C GLY A 69 -18.29 13.76 -11.53
N LEU A 70 -18.31 13.61 -12.87
CA LEU A 70 -19.53 13.44 -13.66
C LEU A 70 -20.19 12.07 -13.43
N VAL A 71 -19.39 10.99 -13.33
CA VAL A 71 -19.90 9.64 -13.00
C VAL A 71 -20.47 9.56 -11.58
N THR A 72 -19.91 10.32 -10.64
CA THR A 72 -20.32 10.36 -9.23
C THR A 72 -21.41 11.39 -8.91
N LEU A 73 -22.04 12.03 -9.91
CA LEU A 73 -23.07 13.06 -9.69
C LEU A 73 -24.32 12.56 -8.93
N ASN A 74 -24.74 11.31 -9.16
CA ASN A 74 -25.88 10.71 -8.49
C ASN A 74 -25.84 9.17 -8.54
N LYS A 75 -26.56 8.52 -7.61
CA LYS A 75 -26.60 7.06 -7.49
C LYS A 75 -27.10 6.33 -8.76
N PRO A 76 -28.11 6.83 -9.51
CA PRO A 76 -28.49 6.21 -10.79
C PRO A 76 -27.36 6.13 -11.83
N ILE A 77 -26.61 7.22 -12.07
CA ILE A 77 -25.48 7.22 -13.03
C ILE A 77 -24.37 6.29 -12.53
N LEU A 78 -23.99 6.41 -11.26
CA LEU A 78 -23.00 5.56 -10.61
C LEU A 78 -23.36 4.06 -10.76
N ASN A 79 -24.60 3.69 -10.43
CA ASN A 79 -25.07 2.30 -10.52
C ASN A 79 -25.08 1.76 -11.95
N LEU A 80 -25.35 2.61 -12.95
CA LEU A 80 -25.22 2.24 -14.36
C LEU A 80 -23.76 1.96 -14.73
N VAL A 81 -22.83 2.81 -14.31
CA VAL A 81 -21.39 2.63 -14.58
C VAL A 81 -20.84 1.40 -13.83
N ILE A 82 -21.22 1.17 -12.57
CA ILE A 82 -20.85 -0.04 -11.81
C ILE A 82 -21.31 -1.31 -12.54
N LYS A 83 -22.56 -1.34 -13.06
CA LYS A 83 -23.07 -2.47 -13.84
C LYS A 83 -22.37 -2.65 -15.19
N ALA A 84 -21.95 -1.55 -15.84
CA ALA A 84 -21.21 -1.60 -17.10
C ALA A 84 -19.73 -1.97 -16.89
N PHE A 85 -19.14 -1.68 -15.73
CA PHE A 85 -17.69 -1.77 -15.46
C PHE A 85 -17.06 -3.13 -15.85
N PRO A 86 -17.66 -4.30 -15.55
CA PRO A 86 -17.12 -5.60 -16.00
C PRO A 86 -16.93 -5.69 -17.52
N LEU A 87 -17.78 -5.02 -18.30
CA LEU A 87 -17.76 -5.02 -19.77
C LEU A 87 -16.79 -3.98 -20.37
N VAL A 88 -16.34 -2.99 -19.59
CA VAL A 88 -15.44 -1.93 -20.10
C VAL A 88 -14.04 -2.49 -20.38
N PRO A 89 -13.44 -2.26 -21.59
CA PRO A 89 -12.08 -2.70 -21.90
C PRO A 89 -11.01 -2.04 -21.01
N MET A 90 -9.96 -2.79 -20.64
CA MET A 90 -8.93 -2.29 -19.73
C MET A 90 -8.22 -1.03 -20.24
N SER A 91 -7.98 -0.89 -21.54
CA SER A 91 -7.39 0.33 -22.12
C SER A 91 -8.19 1.60 -21.84
N VAL A 92 -9.52 1.50 -21.67
CA VAL A 92 -10.40 2.62 -21.28
C VAL A 92 -10.31 2.87 -19.77
N ILE A 93 -10.31 1.80 -18.96
CA ILE A 93 -10.15 1.89 -17.50
C ILE A 93 -8.80 2.50 -17.13
N ASP A 94 -7.71 2.08 -17.77
CA ASP A 94 -6.35 2.59 -17.56
C ASP A 94 -6.19 4.04 -18.04
N PHE A 95 -6.91 4.44 -19.10
CA PHE A 95 -6.91 5.81 -19.59
C PHE A 95 -7.54 6.78 -18.58
N PHE A 96 -8.69 6.40 -17.99
CA PHE A 96 -9.46 7.25 -17.07
C PHE A 96 -9.03 7.14 -15.61
N ILE A 97 -8.91 5.93 -15.05
CA ILE A 97 -8.78 5.73 -13.60
C ILE A 97 -7.57 4.89 -13.16
N GLY A 98 -7.04 3.98 -14.01
CA GLY A 98 -5.97 3.06 -13.60
C GLY A 98 -4.74 3.78 -13.03
N LYS A 99 -4.24 4.81 -13.72
CA LYS A 99 -3.12 5.64 -13.25
C LYS A 99 -3.41 6.59 -12.09
N ILE A 100 -4.66 6.66 -11.61
CA ILE A 100 -5.05 7.48 -10.45
C ILE A 100 -5.01 6.64 -9.17
N TYR A 101 -5.47 5.38 -9.23
CA TYR A 101 -5.64 4.52 -8.05
C TYR A 101 -4.66 3.34 -7.97
N CYS A 102 -3.95 2.99 -9.05
CA CYS A 102 -3.01 1.87 -9.10
C CYS A 102 -1.59 2.31 -9.47
N GLY A 103 -0.59 1.63 -8.92
CA GLY A 103 0.84 1.89 -9.19
C GLY A 103 1.28 1.53 -10.61
N GLY A 104 0.57 0.60 -11.24
CA GLY A 104 0.85 0.05 -12.56
C GLY A 104 0.69 -1.47 -12.59
N SER A 105 1.07 -2.08 -13.71
CA SER A 105 1.02 -3.54 -13.91
C SER A 105 2.39 -4.20 -14.01
N THR A 106 3.48 -3.45 -13.81
CA THR A 106 4.84 -3.98 -13.73
C THR A 106 5.63 -3.29 -12.61
N PRO A 107 6.75 -3.87 -12.15
CA PRO A 107 7.64 -3.22 -11.18
C PRO A 107 8.11 -1.84 -11.64
N GLU A 108 8.50 -1.68 -12.91
CA GLU A 108 9.03 -0.42 -13.46
C GLU A 108 7.99 0.70 -13.46
N GLN A 109 6.73 0.36 -13.75
CA GLN A 109 5.61 1.32 -13.66
C GLN A 109 5.36 1.72 -12.20
N THR A 110 5.48 0.77 -11.27
CA THR A 110 5.27 1.00 -9.83
C THR A 110 6.41 1.85 -9.24
N ILE A 111 7.66 1.64 -9.66
CA ILE A 111 8.80 2.52 -9.35
C ILE A 111 8.56 3.93 -9.90
N ALA A 112 8.06 4.06 -11.14
CA ALA A 112 7.75 5.36 -11.73
C ALA A 112 6.64 6.11 -10.96
N THR A 113 5.64 5.39 -10.44
CA THR A 113 4.63 5.94 -9.54
C THR A 113 5.24 6.35 -8.19
N GLY A 114 6.13 5.56 -7.60
CA GLY A 114 6.89 5.94 -6.41
C GLY A 114 7.71 7.22 -6.61
N ALA A 115 8.40 7.35 -7.75
CA ALA A 115 9.15 8.55 -8.10
C ALA A 115 8.25 9.78 -8.35
N GLU A 116 7.01 9.60 -8.83
CA GLU A 116 6.00 10.68 -8.93
C GLU A 116 5.45 11.06 -7.54
N LEU A 117 5.31 10.11 -6.62
CA LEU A 117 4.92 10.35 -5.23
C LEU A 117 5.97 11.15 -4.45
N SER A 118 7.27 10.81 -4.57
CA SER A 118 8.36 11.57 -3.93
C SER A 118 8.44 13.04 -4.40
N LYS A 119 8.08 13.36 -5.65
CA LYS A 119 8.01 14.77 -6.11
C LYS A 119 6.99 15.61 -5.33
N ARG A 120 6.05 14.95 -4.64
CA ARG A 120 4.96 15.55 -3.86
C ARG A 120 5.24 15.55 -2.35
N GLY A 121 6.41 15.04 -1.92
CA GLY A 121 6.75 14.79 -0.50
C GLY A 121 6.23 13.45 0.05
N ILE A 122 5.59 12.61 -0.77
CA ILE A 122 5.12 11.27 -0.36
C ILE A 122 6.26 10.29 -0.62
N ASN A 123 7.21 10.24 0.31
CA ASN A 123 8.53 9.67 0.03
C ASN A 123 8.59 8.14 0.08
N ASN A 124 7.53 7.43 0.47
CA ASN A 124 7.46 5.96 0.37
C ASN A 124 6.03 5.42 0.19
N MET A 125 5.90 4.10 0.03
CA MET A 125 4.66 3.40 -0.34
C MET A 125 4.37 2.20 0.57
N MET A 126 3.09 1.83 0.67
CA MET A 126 2.65 0.49 1.07
C MET A 126 2.20 -0.28 -0.17
N LEU A 127 3.04 -1.17 -0.69
CA LEU A 127 2.68 -1.98 -1.86
C LEU A 127 1.69 -3.06 -1.48
N SER A 128 0.70 -3.28 -2.35
CA SER A 128 -0.12 -4.48 -2.34
C SER A 128 -0.11 -5.08 -3.74
N TYR A 129 0.32 -6.33 -3.87
CA TYR A 129 0.11 -7.09 -5.09
C TYR A 129 -1.38 -7.45 -5.15
N THR A 130 -2.07 -7.08 -6.23
CA THR A 130 -3.55 -7.15 -6.26
C THR A 130 -4.11 -8.54 -6.53
N VAL A 131 -3.26 -9.52 -6.83
CA VAL A 131 -3.68 -10.87 -7.23
C VAL A 131 -4.10 -11.66 -5.98
N GLU A 132 -5.39 -11.98 -5.89
CA GLU A 132 -5.99 -12.64 -4.73
C GLU A 132 -7.13 -13.58 -5.16
N ASP A 133 -7.22 -14.75 -4.52
CA ASP A 133 -8.35 -15.68 -4.66
C ASP A 133 -9.20 -15.71 -3.38
N ALA A 134 -9.79 -14.57 -3.04
CA ALA A 134 -10.58 -14.41 -1.82
C ALA A 134 -11.86 -15.28 -1.79
N GLU A 135 -12.26 -15.89 -2.91
CA GLU A 135 -13.47 -16.71 -3.04
C GLU A 135 -13.19 -18.21 -3.29
N GLY A 136 -11.95 -18.62 -3.56
CA GLY A 136 -11.59 -20.02 -3.82
C GLY A 136 -11.92 -20.52 -5.24
N ILE A 137 -11.99 -19.62 -6.21
CA ILE A 137 -12.49 -19.86 -7.57
C ILE A 137 -11.37 -19.70 -8.62
N LYS A 138 -10.36 -18.86 -8.36
CA LYS A 138 -9.24 -18.61 -9.28
C LYS A 138 -8.17 -19.69 -9.11
N ASN A 139 -7.80 -20.35 -10.20
CA ASN A 139 -6.68 -21.30 -10.21
C ASN A 139 -5.33 -20.56 -10.16
N ILE A 140 -4.88 -20.17 -8.96
CA ILE A 140 -3.63 -19.42 -8.74
C ILE A 140 -2.59 -20.27 -8.01
N ASN A 141 -1.35 -20.26 -8.50
CA ASN A 141 -0.23 -20.85 -7.78
C ASN A 141 0.18 -19.95 -6.59
N ILE A 142 -0.04 -20.43 -5.37
CA ILE A 142 0.31 -19.71 -4.14
C ILE A 142 1.82 -19.47 -4.02
N ASP A 143 2.68 -20.40 -4.47
CA ASP A 143 4.13 -20.19 -4.40
C ASP A 143 4.60 -19.06 -5.33
N ASP A 144 3.96 -18.89 -6.49
CA ASP A 144 4.20 -17.72 -7.36
C ASP A 144 3.69 -16.42 -6.72
N LEU A 145 2.55 -16.44 -6.01
CA LEU A 145 2.07 -15.26 -5.27
C LEU A 145 3.01 -14.86 -4.14
N VAL A 146 3.45 -15.82 -3.34
CA VAL A 146 4.45 -15.62 -2.27
C VAL A 146 5.73 -15.04 -2.87
N LYS A 147 6.21 -15.62 -3.97
CA LYS A 147 7.40 -15.14 -4.68
C LYS A 147 7.24 -13.71 -5.21
N GLN A 148 6.17 -13.39 -5.95
CA GLN A 148 5.95 -12.04 -6.50
C GLN A 148 5.77 -10.98 -5.40
N THR A 149 5.13 -11.37 -4.30
CA THR A 149 4.97 -10.52 -3.11
C THR A 149 6.33 -10.26 -2.44
N ALA A 150 7.18 -11.27 -2.31
CA ALA A 150 8.55 -11.13 -1.80
C ALA A 150 9.47 -10.32 -2.73
N ASP A 151 9.45 -10.65 -4.03
CA ASP A 151 10.18 -9.96 -5.10
C ASP A 151 9.85 -8.45 -5.16
N SER A 152 8.64 -8.04 -4.75
CA SER A 152 8.23 -6.63 -4.66
C SER A 152 9.14 -5.79 -3.75
N ILE A 153 9.78 -6.41 -2.74
CA ILE A 153 10.68 -5.71 -1.83
C ILE A 153 11.98 -5.36 -2.56
N ASP A 154 12.68 -6.36 -3.08
CA ASP A 154 13.98 -6.20 -3.73
C ASP A 154 13.88 -5.48 -5.09
N ASN A 155 12.76 -5.62 -5.82
CA ASN A 155 12.57 -4.99 -7.14
C ASN A 155 11.94 -3.59 -7.10
N ILE A 156 11.15 -3.23 -6.08
CA ILE A 156 10.40 -1.95 -6.06
C ILE A 156 10.75 -1.11 -4.83
N LEU A 157 10.48 -1.60 -3.61
CA LEU A 157 10.66 -0.81 -2.39
C LEU A 157 12.13 -0.48 -2.09
N LYS A 158 13.02 -1.44 -2.29
CA LYS A 158 14.45 -1.31 -1.98
C LYS A 158 15.16 -0.32 -2.91
N PRO A 159 15.03 -0.38 -4.25
CA PRO A 159 15.54 0.67 -5.14
C PRO A 159 14.94 2.04 -4.83
N HIS A 160 13.65 2.10 -4.48
CA HIS A 160 12.99 3.37 -4.15
C HIS A 160 13.54 4.03 -2.88
N ILE A 161 13.67 3.29 -1.76
CA ILE A 161 14.15 3.86 -0.49
C ILE A 161 15.65 4.17 -0.54
N ILE A 162 16.47 3.36 -1.22
CA ILE A 162 17.89 3.65 -1.44
C ILE A 162 18.04 4.97 -2.21
N ASN A 163 17.28 5.14 -3.30
CA ASN A 163 17.26 6.41 -4.06
C ASN A 163 16.80 7.60 -3.19
N GLN A 164 15.83 7.44 -2.27
CA GLN A 164 15.47 8.52 -1.35
C GLN A 164 16.67 8.91 -0.46
N ILE A 165 17.33 7.93 0.15
CA ILE A 165 18.47 8.13 1.06
C ILE A 165 19.66 8.77 0.32
N GLU A 166 20.04 8.20 -0.83
CA GLU A 166 21.17 8.67 -1.65
C GLU A 166 20.91 10.03 -2.29
N SER A 167 19.65 10.44 -2.48
CA SER A 167 19.32 11.78 -2.99
C SER A 167 19.62 12.91 -2.00
N GLY A 168 19.79 12.61 -0.71
CA GLY A 168 20.12 13.59 0.35
C GLY A 168 19.05 14.66 0.60
N LYS A 169 17.86 14.57 -0.01
CA LYS A 169 16.80 15.60 0.07
C LYS A 169 16.12 15.70 1.43
N GLU A 170 16.09 14.59 2.16
CA GLU A 170 15.43 14.46 3.45
C GLU A 170 16.38 13.80 4.45
N ALA A 171 16.21 14.10 5.74
CA ALA A 171 16.95 13.37 6.77
C ALA A 171 16.50 11.89 6.75
N ILE A 172 17.43 10.96 6.97
CA ILE A 172 17.12 9.52 6.86
C ILE A 172 15.97 9.04 7.75
N ASN A 173 15.69 9.70 8.89
CA ASN A 173 14.57 9.35 9.77
C ASN A 173 13.25 10.09 9.43
N ASP A 174 13.29 11.03 8.48
CA ASP A 174 12.09 11.66 7.90
C ASP A 174 11.52 10.83 6.73
N ILE A 175 12.32 9.93 6.15
CA ILE A 175 11.92 9.02 5.07
C ILE A 175 11.05 7.90 5.67
N PRO A 176 9.78 7.72 5.24
CA PRO A 176 8.94 6.62 5.76
C PRO A 176 9.53 5.24 5.43
N PRO A 177 9.24 4.19 6.22
CA PRO A 177 9.50 2.82 5.81
C PRO A 177 8.76 2.47 4.50
N GLY A 178 9.27 1.48 3.76
CA GLY A 178 8.54 0.84 2.67
C GLY A 178 7.71 -0.32 3.23
N TYR A 179 6.41 -0.35 2.96
CA TYR A 179 5.53 -1.37 3.54
C TYR A 179 5.07 -2.36 2.47
N LEU A 180 4.91 -3.62 2.87
CA LEU A 180 4.38 -4.68 2.03
C LEU A 180 3.12 -5.26 2.68
N ALA A 181 1.98 -5.09 2.03
CA ALA A 181 0.70 -5.58 2.50
C ALA A 181 0.55 -7.08 2.17
N LEU A 182 0.62 -7.91 3.21
CA LEU A 182 0.37 -9.35 3.16
C LEU A 182 -1.12 -9.60 3.45
N LYS A 183 -1.85 -10.12 2.47
CA LYS A 183 -3.24 -10.55 2.64
C LYS A 183 -3.26 -12.04 2.96
N PRO A 184 -3.82 -12.47 4.10
CA PRO A 184 -3.94 -13.89 4.42
C PRO A 184 -4.69 -14.68 3.33
N SER A 185 -5.70 -14.06 2.69
CA SER A 185 -6.45 -14.58 1.54
C SER A 185 -5.66 -14.79 0.24
N ALA A 186 -4.40 -14.32 0.14
CA ALA A 186 -3.55 -14.50 -1.04
C ALA A 186 -2.34 -15.41 -0.80
N LEU A 187 -2.14 -15.92 0.43
CA LEU A 187 -0.89 -16.58 0.85
C LEU A 187 -1.07 -18.05 1.29
N VAL A 188 -2.29 -18.58 1.17
CA VAL A 188 -2.60 -20.01 1.33
C VAL A 188 -3.81 -20.39 0.47
N ALA A 189 -3.88 -21.63 0.01
CA ALA A 189 -5.08 -22.16 -0.64
C ALA A 189 -6.20 -22.38 0.39
N ASP A 190 -7.46 -22.23 -0.02
CA ASP A 190 -8.65 -22.38 0.85
C ASP A 190 -8.60 -21.49 2.12
N PRO A 191 -8.29 -20.17 1.97
CA PRO A 191 -7.87 -19.32 3.09
C PRO A 191 -8.98 -19.07 4.11
N ALA A 192 -10.25 -19.01 3.68
CA ALA A 192 -11.37 -18.80 4.59
C ALA A 192 -11.48 -19.94 5.62
N ASN A 193 -11.40 -21.20 5.17
CA ASN A 193 -11.45 -22.33 6.10
C ASN A 193 -10.17 -22.44 6.94
N VAL A 194 -8.99 -22.12 6.39
CA VAL A 194 -7.73 -22.08 7.16
C VAL A 194 -7.79 -21.05 8.30
N LEU A 195 -8.35 -19.87 8.05
CA LEU A 195 -8.50 -18.81 9.06
C LEU A 195 -9.60 -19.14 10.09
N LEU A 196 -10.68 -19.81 9.70
CA LEU A 196 -11.72 -20.29 10.63
C LEU A 196 -11.21 -21.44 11.52
N ASN A 197 -10.32 -22.28 11.00
CA ASN A 197 -9.85 -23.51 11.66
C ASN A 197 -8.42 -23.39 12.22
N TYR A 198 -7.92 -22.18 12.50
CA TYR A 198 -6.55 -21.92 12.95
C TYR A 198 -6.13 -22.69 14.24
N ASN A 199 -7.10 -23.16 15.02
CA ASN A 199 -6.94 -23.92 16.27
C ASN A 199 -7.36 -25.40 16.15
N ASN A 200 -7.78 -25.85 14.97
CA ASN A 200 -8.27 -27.21 14.73
C ASN A 200 -7.11 -28.11 14.25
N PRO A 201 -6.77 -29.20 14.97
CA PRO A 201 -5.68 -30.10 14.57
C PRO A 201 -5.79 -30.65 13.15
N ALA A 202 -7.01 -30.83 12.61
CA ALA A 202 -7.23 -31.30 11.25
C ALA A 202 -6.82 -30.28 10.15
N TRP A 203 -6.52 -29.04 10.53
CA TRP A 203 -6.10 -27.95 9.64
C TRP A 203 -4.67 -27.47 9.91
N ALA A 204 -3.95 -28.11 10.84
CA ALA A 204 -2.64 -27.68 11.32
C ALA A 204 -1.62 -27.46 10.18
N ASP A 205 -1.55 -28.36 9.20
CA ASP A 205 -0.58 -28.27 8.09
C ASP A 205 -0.87 -27.08 7.16
N LYS A 206 -2.14 -26.83 6.81
CA LYS A 206 -2.54 -25.65 6.01
C LYS A 206 -2.32 -24.35 6.81
N TRP A 207 -2.65 -24.35 8.10
CA TRP A 207 -2.42 -23.22 8.99
C TRP A 207 -0.92 -22.90 9.12
N GLN A 208 -0.08 -23.92 9.29
CA GLN A 208 1.37 -23.78 9.31
C GLN A 208 1.90 -23.27 7.96
N THR A 209 1.38 -23.76 6.84
CA THR A 209 1.70 -23.26 5.49
C THR A 209 1.45 -21.76 5.35
N LEU A 210 0.31 -21.25 5.84
CA LEU A 210 0.03 -19.80 5.85
C LEU A 210 1.04 -19.01 6.71
N ASN A 211 1.39 -19.54 7.89
CA ASN A 211 2.36 -18.92 8.80
C ASN A 211 3.76 -18.88 8.16
N ASP A 212 4.20 -19.98 7.56
CA ASP A 212 5.50 -20.08 6.89
C ASP A 212 5.57 -19.23 5.63
N ASN A 213 4.48 -19.13 4.85
CA ASN A 213 4.43 -18.24 3.69
C ASN A 213 4.55 -16.76 4.08
N CYS A 214 3.86 -16.33 5.14
CA CYS A 214 4.04 -14.98 5.68
C CYS A 214 5.43 -14.77 6.31
N ALA A 215 6.00 -15.81 6.94
CA ALA A 215 7.33 -15.76 7.55
C ALA A 215 8.45 -15.65 6.52
N LYS A 216 8.44 -16.43 5.42
CA LYS A 216 9.42 -16.35 4.32
C LYS A 216 9.57 -14.91 3.79
N ILE A 217 8.44 -14.25 3.54
CA ILE A 217 8.41 -12.86 3.05
C ILE A 217 8.95 -11.88 4.12
N THR A 218 8.63 -12.14 5.39
CA THR A 218 9.08 -11.31 6.52
C THR A 218 10.56 -11.53 6.86
N GLU A 219 11.13 -12.71 6.62
CA GLU A 219 12.58 -12.99 6.74
C GLU A 219 13.40 -12.22 5.72
N GLN A 220 12.87 -12.02 4.51
CA GLN A 220 13.48 -11.14 3.51
C GLN A 220 13.47 -9.67 3.97
N ILE A 221 12.40 -9.23 4.66
CA ILE A 221 12.33 -7.91 5.30
C ILE A 221 13.33 -7.78 6.45
N ASP A 222 13.43 -8.76 7.34
CA ASP A 222 14.40 -8.79 8.46
C ASP A 222 15.84 -8.74 7.95
N ARG A 223 16.20 -9.61 7.00
CA ARG A 223 17.52 -9.59 6.35
C ARG A 223 17.85 -8.22 5.76
N LEU A 224 16.94 -7.63 4.98
CA LEU A 224 17.17 -6.34 4.33
C LEU A 224 17.22 -5.16 5.32
N ASN A 225 16.43 -5.20 6.40
CA ASN A 225 16.50 -4.21 7.48
C ASN A 225 17.86 -4.26 8.18
N ASN A 226 18.38 -5.45 8.49
CA ASN A 226 19.69 -5.62 9.11
C ASN A 226 20.83 -5.22 8.15
N GLU A 227 20.76 -5.59 6.86
CA GLU A 227 21.72 -5.18 5.82
C GLU A 227 21.81 -3.66 5.62
N LEU A 228 20.67 -2.95 5.73
CA LEU A 228 20.64 -1.49 5.61
C LEU A 228 20.99 -0.79 6.92
N LEU A 229 20.62 -1.33 8.09
CA LEU A 229 21.00 -0.78 9.39
C LEU A 229 22.51 -0.81 9.59
N ALA A 230 23.20 -1.86 9.14
CA ALA A 230 24.66 -1.94 9.16
C ALA A 230 25.35 -0.85 8.31
N LYS A 231 24.66 -0.33 7.27
CA LYS A 231 25.14 0.78 6.41
C LYS A 231 24.74 2.15 6.94
N TYR A 232 23.63 2.22 7.67
CA TYR A 232 22.99 3.44 8.13
C TYR A 232 22.58 3.34 9.62
N PRO A 233 23.53 3.21 10.56
CA PRO A 233 23.28 2.95 11.98
C PRO A 233 22.51 4.06 12.72
N GLN A 234 22.36 5.24 12.09
CA GLN A 234 21.58 6.36 12.59
C GLN A 234 20.06 6.21 12.40
N ARG A 235 19.59 5.17 11.67
CA ARG A 235 18.16 4.90 11.44
C ARG A 235 17.44 4.52 12.74
N LYS A 236 16.20 5.01 12.95
CA LYS A 236 15.40 4.83 14.17
C LYS A 236 14.06 4.10 13.99
N SER A 237 13.69 3.75 12.76
CA SER A 237 12.53 2.91 12.44
C SER A 237 12.87 1.92 11.30
N PRO A 238 12.07 0.87 11.02
CA PRO A 238 12.39 -0.10 9.98
C PRO A 238 12.63 0.56 8.61
N PHE A 239 13.46 -0.02 7.75
CA PHE A 239 13.51 0.37 6.33
C PHE A 239 12.32 -0.24 5.57
N PHE A 240 11.98 -1.49 5.89
CA PHE A 240 10.84 -2.21 5.36
C PHE A 240 9.97 -2.83 6.47
N VAL A 241 8.67 -2.95 6.21
CA VAL A 241 7.68 -3.47 7.16
C VAL A 241 6.70 -4.44 6.48
N SER A 242 6.51 -5.60 7.10
CA SER A 242 5.48 -6.58 6.76
C SER A 242 4.15 -6.14 7.39
N VAL A 243 3.10 -5.95 6.61
CA VAL A 243 1.79 -5.48 7.10
C VAL A 243 0.73 -6.53 6.85
N ILE A 244 0.20 -7.16 7.91
CA ILE A 244 -0.85 -8.17 7.76
C ILE A 244 -2.19 -7.44 7.64
N ASP A 245 -2.77 -7.46 6.44
CA ASP A 245 -4.11 -6.90 6.19
C ASP A 245 -5.19 -7.66 6.98
N ALA A 246 -6.26 -6.96 7.32
CA ALA A 246 -7.39 -7.52 8.08
C ALA A 246 -8.47 -8.07 7.14
N GLU A 247 -9.21 -9.06 7.62
CA GLU A 247 -10.28 -9.76 6.90
C GLU A 247 -11.64 -9.54 7.58
N LYS A 248 -12.71 -10.19 7.09
CA LYS A 248 -14.02 -10.20 7.74
C LYS A 248 -13.96 -10.73 9.17
N TYR A 249 -14.85 -10.26 10.05
CA TYR A 249 -14.88 -10.53 11.49
C TYR A 249 -14.70 -12.02 11.85
N ALA A 250 -15.41 -12.91 11.15
CA ALA A 250 -15.34 -14.35 11.39
C ALA A 250 -13.96 -14.96 11.12
N LEU A 251 -13.20 -14.42 10.16
CA LEU A 251 -11.84 -14.84 9.82
C LEU A 251 -10.78 -14.13 10.70
N GLN A 252 -11.11 -12.94 11.18
CA GLN A 252 -10.17 -12.01 11.80
C GLN A 252 -9.51 -12.56 13.08
N GLN A 253 -10.14 -13.51 13.79
CA GLN A 253 -9.52 -14.15 14.96
C GLN A 253 -8.30 -15.00 14.57
N GLY A 254 -8.38 -15.75 13.46
CA GLY A 254 -7.22 -16.42 12.87
C GLY A 254 -6.15 -15.42 12.40
N VAL A 255 -6.57 -14.28 11.81
CA VAL A 255 -5.65 -13.21 11.40
C VAL A 255 -4.90 -12.61 12.59
N TYR A 256 -5.54 -12.38 13.74
CA TYR A 256 -4.85 -11.90 14.95
C TYR A 256 -3.83 -12.91 15.49
N VAL A 257 -4.11 -14.22 15.41
CA VAL A 257 -3.13 -15.25 15.81
C VAL A 257 -1.95 -15.32 14.82
N LEU A 258 -2.19 -15.17 13.52
CA LEU A 258 -1.13 -15.05 12.50
C LEU A 258 -0.24 -13.82 12.76
N GLN A 259 -0.86 -12.66 13.01
CA GLN A 259 -0.16 -11.43 13.40
C GLN A 259 0.73 -11.68 14.62
N ARG A 260 0.18 -12.28 15.68
CA ARG A 260 0.90 -12.56 16.94
C ARG A 260 2.05 -13.55 16.79
N ASN A 261 1.92 -14.57 15.93
CA ASN A 261 3.00 -15.50 15.62
C ASN A 261 4.17 -14.80 14.92
N LEU A 262 3.87 -13.88 13.99
CA LEU A 262 4.88 -13.08 13.29
C LEU A 262 5.50 -12.00 14.19
N PHE A 263 4.72 -11.36 15.08
CA PHE A 263 5.25 -10.45 16.10
C PHE A 263 6.30 -11.16 16.97
N LYS A 264 5.98 -12.34 17.50
CA LYS A 264 6.90 -13.16 18.32
C LYS A 264 8.20 -13.55 17.61
N ARG A 265 8.16 -13.74 16.29
CA ARG A 265 9.32 -14.18 15.48
C ARG A 265 10.22 -13.02 15.04
N PHE A 266 9.67 -11.82 14.79
CA PHE A 266 10.37 -10.74 14.10
C PHE A 266 10.44 -9.38 14.82
N ASN A 267 9.54 -9.11 15.78
CA ASN A 267 9.49 -7.84 16.52
C ASN A 267 10.22 -7.97 17.87
N ARG A 268 11.56 -8.02 17.82
CA ARG A 268 12.41 -8.19 19.02
C ARG A 268 12.34 -6.94 19.93
N PRO A 269 12.42 -7.07 21.27
CA PRO A 269 12.38 -5.93 22.21
C PRO A 269 13.46 -4.86 21.97
N ASP A 270 14.65 -5.31 21.59
CA ASP A 270 15.86 -4.53 21.27
C ASP A 270 15.94 -4.10 19.80
N GLY A 271 15.00 -4.60 18.96
CA GLY A 271 15.01 -4.41 17.52
C GLY A 271 13.95 -3.43 17.01
N PHE A 272 13.96 -3.26 15.69
CA PHE A 272 12.89 -2.61 14.95
C PHE A 272 11.58 -3.41 15.03
N THR A 273 10.44 -2.72 14.95
CA THR A 273 9.11 -3.35 14.87
C THR A 273 8.77 -3.57 13.40
N GLN A 274 9.12 -4.76 12.90
CA GLN A 274 9.16 -5.11 11.47
C GLN A 274 7.84 -5.66 10.92
N VAL A 275 6.95 -6.12 11.81
CA VAL A 275 5.63 -6.66 11.51
C VAL A 275 4.58 -5.77 12.13
N VAL A 276 3.61 -5.35 11.33
CA VAL A 276 2.47 -4.52 11.70
C VAL A 276 1.17 -5.30 11.45
N GLY A 277 0.36 -5.48 12.49
CA GLY A 277 -0.97 -6.07 12.39
C GLY A 277 -2.04 -5.01 12.14
N THR A 278 -3.00 -5.32 11.28
CA THR A 278 -4.16 -4.43 11.05
C THR A 278 -5.24 -4.69 12.09
N VAL A 279 -5.72 -3.62 12.74
CA VAL A 279 -6.89 -3.64 13.66
C VAL A 279 -7.98 -2.75 13.09
N GLN A 280 -9.21 -3.27 13.06
CA GLN A 280 -10.38 -2.60 12.50
C GLN A 280 -11.22 -1.95 13.61
N MET A 281 -11.08 -0.64 13.78
CA MET A 281 -11.71 0.15 14.87
C MET A 281 -13.21 0.40 14.68
N TYR A 282 -13.81 -0.04 13.57
CA TYR A 282 -15.27 -0.12 13.43
C TYR A 282 -15.87 -1.31 14.19
N LEU A 283 -15.06 -2.29 14.61
CA LEU A 283 -15.49 -3.39 15.46
C LEU A 283 -15.48 -2.94 16.92
N LYS A 284 -16.53 -3.26 17.68
CA LYS A 284 -16.64 -2.97 19.12
C LYS A 284 -15.47 -3.56 19.94
N GLN A 285 -14.89 -4.68 19.49
CA GLN A 285 -13.69 -5.29 20.10
C GLN A 285 -12.36 -4.55 19.82
N GLY A 286 -12.32 -3.55 18.93
CA GLY A 286 -11.07 -2.99 18.40
C GLY A 286 -10.10 -2.46 19.46
N MET A 287 -10.61 -1.74 20.46
CA MET A 287 -9.80 -1.26 21.59
C MET A 287 -9.32 -2.37 22.53
N ASP A 288 -10.05 -3.47 22.64
CA ASP A 288 -9.70 -4.57 23.53
C ASP A 288 -8.68 -5.51 22.90
N ILE A 289 -8.70 -5.66 21.57
CA ILE A 289 -7.61 -6.29 20.81
C ILE A 289 -6.28 -5.52 21.00
N ILE A 290 -6.27 -4.19 20.91
CA ILE A 290 -5.05 -3.38 21.13
C ILE A 290 -4.45 -3.66 22.52
N LYS A 291 -5.28 -3.66 23.57
CA LYS A 291 -4.86 -3.97 24.95
C LYS A 291 -4.40 -5.43 25.10
N LEU A 292 -5.06 -6.36 24.43
CA LEU A 292 -4.75 -7.79 24.46
C LEU A 292 -3.39 -8.07 23.84
N GLU A 293 -3.10 -7.52 22.65
CA GLU A 293 -1.77 -7.68 22.04
C GLU A 293 -0.69 -7.00 22.88
N GLU A 294 -0.91 -5.81 23.45
CA GLU A 294 0.06 -5.16 24.34
C GLU A 294 0.35 -6.02 25.59
N LYS A 295 -0.68 -6.63 26.19
CA LYS A 295 -0.54 -7.55 27.32
C LYS A 295 0.28 -8.78 26.92
N LEU A 296 -0.12 -9.47 25.84
CA LEU A 296 0.52 -10.70 25.39
C LEU A 296 1.95 -10.47 24.88
N ALA A 297 2.28 -9.24 24.46
CA ALA A 297 3.62 -8.82 24.07
C ALA A 297 4.53 -8.53 25.27
N LYS A 298 3.99 -7.95 26.35
CA LYS A 298 4.68 -7.86 27.65
C LYS A 298 4.97 -9.26 28.23
N GLU A 299 3.97 -10.14 28.22
CA GLU A 299 4.10 -11.51 28.74
C GLU A 299 5.04 -12.39 27.91
N GLY A 300 5.08 -12.20 26.58
CA GLY A 300 5.95 -12.97 25.69
C GLY A 300 7.28 -12.31 25.31
N ASN A 301 7.58 -11.12 25.84
CA ASN A 301 8.79 -10.33 25.54
C ASN A 301 9.02 -10.06 24.04
N TYR A 302 8.06 -9.41 23.38
CA TYR A 302 8.16 -8.92 21.98
C TYR A 302 7.46 -7.57 21.81
N ARG A 303 7.53 -6.98 20.61
CA ARG A 303 6.88 -5.69 20.26
C ARG A 303 5.73 -5.88 19.28
N VAL A 304 4.79 -4.94 19.27
CA VAL A 304 3.60 -4.91 18.43
C VAL A 304 3.65 -3.69 17.53
N GLY A 305 3.53 -3.90 16.22
CA GLY A 305 3.23 -2.84 15.26
C GLY A 305 1.74 -2.85 14.93
N LEU A 306 1.10 -1.68 14.86
CA LEU A 306 -0.34 -1.55 14.62
C LEU A 306 -0.64 -0.66 13.42
N LYS A 307 -1.42 -1.17 12.46
CA LYS A 307 -2.11 -0.36 11.45
C LYS A 307 -3.56 -0.22 11.88
N LEU A 308 -3.92 0.98 12.30
CA LEU A 308 -5.31 1.26 12.65
C LEU A 308 -6.05 1.69 11.39
N VAL A 309 -7.12 0.95 11.05
CA VAL A 309 -8.14 1.33 10.05
C VAL A 309 -9.50 1.46 10.75
N ARG A 310 -10.50 2.06 10.08
CA ARG A 310 -11.90 1.90 10.50
C ARG A 310 -12.35 0.46 10.22
N GLY A 311 -12.56 0.13 8.95
CA GLY A 311 -12.87 -1.22 8.46
C GLY A 311 -13.26 -1.16 6.99
N ALA A 312 -13.16 -2.28 6.28
CA ALA A 312 -13.50 -2.36 4.85
C ALA A 312 -14.82 -3.12 4.59
N TYR A 313 -15.27 -3.97 5.52
CA TYR A 313 -16.29 -4.97 5.25
C TYR A 313 -17.70 -4.57 5.70
N ILE A 314 -17.95 -3.31 6.08
CA ILE A 314 -19.19 -2.81 6.73
C ILE A 314 -20.52 -3.14 6.03
N HIS A 315 -20.52 -3.33 4.72
CA HIS A 315 -21.71 -3.73 3.94
C HIS A 315 -21.78 -5.25 3.65
N SER A 316 -20.85 -6.04 4.20
CA SER A 316 -20.60 -7.44 3.85
C SER A 316 -20.26 -8.36 5.04
N GLU A 317 -20.20 -7.81 6.26
CA GLU A 317 -20.20 -8.58 7.51
C GLU A 317 -21.61 -9.15 7.74
N PRO A 318 -21.75 -10.45 8.06
CA PRO A 318 -23.07 -11.07 8.24
C PRO A 318 -23.74 -10.69 9.55
N ASP A 319 -22.95 -10.33 10.58
CA ASP A 319 -23.44 -9.86 11.87
C ASP A 319 -23.15 -8.37 12.01
N ARG A 320 -24.20 -7.55 12.05
CA ARG A 320 -24.10 -6.09 12.25
C ARG A 320 -23.80 -5.71 13.70
N SER A 321 -24.04 -6.60 14.67
CA SER A 321 -23.95 -6.29 16.10
C SER A 321 -22.50 -6.05 16.57
N VAL A 322 -21.52 -6.71 15.93
CA VAL A 322 -20.08 -6.59 16.23
C VAL A 322 -19.49 -5.24 15.82
N ILE A 323 -20.18 -4.51 14.95
CA ILE A 323 -19.78 -3.19 14.46
C ILE A 323 -20.39 -2.12 15.37
N HIS A 324 -19.65 -1.03 15.61
CA HIS A 324 -20.15 0.18 16.29
C HIS A 324 -21.47 0.69 15.69
N ASP A 325 -22.34 1.27 16.52
CA ASP A 325 -23.72 1.52 16.12
C ASP A 325 -23.84 2.73 15.19
N THR A 326 -23.03 3.77 15.40
CA THR A 326 -22.86 4.91 14.48
C THR A 326 -21.46 4.99 13.84
N LYS A 327 -21.32 5.87 12.84
CA LYS A 327 -20.00 6.27 12.29
C LYS A 327 -19.22 7.05 13.35
N GLU A 328 -19.90 7.86 14.14
CA GLU A 328 -19.33 8.74 15.15
C GLU A 328 -18.71 7.91 16.29
N ASP A 329 -19.35 6.82 16.70
CA ASP A 329 -18.77 5.82 17.61
C ASP A 329 -17.48 5.21 17.03
N THR A 330 -17.49 4.89 15.73
CA THR A 330 -16.31 4.36 15.01
C THR A 330 -15.18 5.39 14.97
N ASP A 331 -15.50 6.68 14.78
CA ASP A 331 -14.50 7.77 14.79
C ASP A 331 -13.91 8.00 16.18
N VAL A 332 -14.74 7.92 17.23
CA VAL A 332 -14.31 7.99 18.63
C VAL A 332 -13.41 6.79 18.98
N ALA A 333 -13.81 5.57 18.61
CA ALA A 333 -12.99 4.37 18.81
C ALA A 333 -11.65 4.46 18.06
N TYR A 334 -11.67 4.91 16.80
CA TYR A 334 -10.49 5.09 15.96
C TYR A 334 -9.51 6.10 16.54
N ASN A 335 -9.98 7.29 16.91
CA ASN A 335 -9.15 8.34 17.50
C ASN A 335 -8.65 7.96 18.90
N THR A 336 -9.43 7.21 19.69
CA THR A 336 -9.01 6.65 20.99
C THR A 336 -7.88 5.64 20.80
N GLY A 337 -7.98 4.78 19.78
CA GLY A 337 -6.91 3.83 19.41
C GLY A 337 -5.62 4.54 19.02
N ILE A 338 -5.69 5.58 18.19
CA ILE A 338 -4.53 6.44 17.86
C ILE A 338 -3.91 6.98 19.15
N LYS A 339 -4.71 7.61 20.00
CA LYS A 339 -4.20 8.22 21.24
C LYS A 339 -3.53 7.19 22.14
N TYR A 340 -4.13 6.01 22.32
CA TYR A 340 -3.59 4.96 23.20
C TYR A 340 -2.20 4.49 22.75
N VAL A 341 -2.00 4.31 21.43
CA VAL A 341 -0.71 3.90 20.87
C VAL A 341 0.32 5.04 20.96
N LEU A 342 -0.09 6.29 20.67
CA LEU A 342 0.77 7.47 20.81
C LEU A 342 1.19 7.75 22.26
N ASP A 343 0.28 7.57 23.22
CA ASP A 343 0.52 7.67 24.67
C ASP A 343 1.49 6.60 25.17
N SER A 344 1.67 5.48 24.46
CA SER A 344 2.64 4.43 24.79
C SER A 344 4.00 4.75 24.14
N LEU A 345 4.00 4.99 22.82
CA LEU A 345 5.17 5.35 22.02
C LEU A 345 5.89 6.61 22.52
N SER A 346 5.19 7.62 23.03
CA SER A 346 5.80 8.87 23.49
C SER A 346 6.52 8.75 24.84
N LYS A 347 6.24 7.72 25.65
CA LYS A 347 6.83 7.53 26.99
C LYS A 347 8.19 6.83 26.93
N ASP A 348 8.31 5.81 26.09
CA ASP A 348 9.61 5.22 25.74
C ASP A 348 9.63 4.92 24.22
N PRO A 349 10.06 5.88 23.39
CA PRO A 349 10.15 5.68 21.95
C PRO A 349 11.05 4.53 21.52
N THR A 350 12.01 4.12 22.36
CA THR A 350 13.01 3.11 22.01
C THR A 350 12.50 1.71 22.30
N HIS A 351 11.94 1.47 23.49
CA HIS A 351 11.54 0.14 23.97
C HIS A 351 10.01 -0.05 24.15
N SER A 352 9.18 0.94 23.79
CA SER A 352 7.71 0.79 23.87
C SER A 352 7.25 -0.50 23.18
N VAL A 353 6.45 -1.27 23.91
CA VAL A 353 5.86 -2.54 23.48
C VAL A 353 4.97 -2.32 22.26
N LEU A 354 4.19 -1.23 22.25
CA LEU A 354 3.56 -0.73 21.03
C LEU A 354 4.63 0.07 20.29
N GLY A 355 5.35 -0.58 19.37
CA GLY A 355 6.62 -0.10 18.81
C GLY A 355 6.50 0.62 17.46
N HIS A 356 5.35 0.56 16.80
CA HIS A 356 5.12 1.22 15.51
C HIS A 356 3.62 1.45 15.26
N LEU A 357 3.25 2.59 14.67
CA LEU A 357 1.87 2.96 14.35
C LEU A 357 1.71 3.43 12.90
N VAL A 358 0.78 2.84 12.16
CA VAL A 358 0.29 3.34 10.88
C VAL A 358 -1.14 3.86 11.04
N VAL A 359 -1.34 5.16 10.86
CA VAL A 359 -2.65 5.85 10.93
C VAL A 359 -3.29 5.83 9.54
N ALA A 360 -4.01 4.75 9.23
CA ALA A 360 -4.60 4.53 7.91
C ALA A 360 -6.04 5.10 7.80
N SER A 361 -6.16 6.35 7.31
CA SER A 361 -7.43 7.10 7.26
C SER A 361 -7.46 8.14 6.12
N HIS A 362 -8.62 8.31 5.48
CA HIS A 362 -8.90 9.45 4.57
C HIS A 362 -9.63 10.61 5.25
N ASN A 363 -10.23 10.40 6.42
CA ASN A 363 -10.87 11.47 7.18
C ASN A 363 -9.79 12.46 7.67
N ALA A 364 -9.97 13.73 7.32
CA ALA A 364 -9.04 14.81 7.61
C ALA A 364 -8.87 15.05 9.12
N ASP A 365 -9.95 14.96 9.89
CA ASP A 365 -9.96 15.25 11.33
C ASP A 365 -9.09 14.25 12.09
N SER A 366 -9.23 12.94 11.82
CA SER A 366 -8.38 11.88 12.39
C SER A 366 -6.89 12.01 11.97
N GLN A 367 -6.61 12.44 10.73
CA GLN A 367 -5.22 12.63 10.27
C GLN A 367 -4.58 13.87 10.90
N LYS A 368 -5.34 14.97 10.98
CA LYS A 368 -4.91 16.19 11.67
C LYS A 368 -4.74 15.93 13.17
N TYR A 369 -5.64 15.18 13.80
CA TYR A 369 -5.53 14.77 15.20
C TYR A 369 -4.20 14.03 15.48
N ALA A 370 -3.83 13.05 14.65
CA ALA A 370 -2.54 12.37 14.78
C ALA A 370 -1.36 13.35 14.60
N THR A 371 -1.45 14.26 13.62
CA THR A 371 -0.43 15.30 13.38
C THR A 371 -0.29 16.27 14.56
N ASP A 372 -1.40 16.74 15.13
CA ASP A 372 -1.43 17.68 16.26
C ASP A 372 -0.84 17.03 17.53
N VAL A 373 -1.14 15.75 17.78
CA VAL A 373 -0.54 14.98 18.89
C VAL A 373 0.96 14.77 18.65
N LEU A 374 1.39 14.44 17.42
CA LEU A 374 2.81 14.31 17.08
C LEU A 374 3.60 15.62 17.20
N ALA A 375 2.97 16.75 16.88
CA ALA A 375 3.58 18.07 16.99
C ALA A 375 3.70 18.56 18.45
N SER A 376 2.77 18.16 19.31
CA SER A 376 2.69 18.62 20.71
C SER A 376 3.37 17.70 21.74
N SER A 377 3.50 16.39 21.46
CA SER A 377 3.95 15.41 22.47
C SER A 377 5.47 15.40 22.70
N SER A 378 6.27 15.37 21.63
CA SER A 378 7.73 15.25 21.73
C SER A 378 8.41 15.63 20.41
N ASN A 379 9.67 16.07 20.48
CA ASN A 379 10.55 16.23 19.32
C ASN A 379 11.51 15.04 19.10
N ASP A 380 11.34 13.94 19.84
CA ASP A 380 12.14 12.73 19.65
C ASP A 380 11.98 12.13 18.23
N VAL A 381 13.11 11.76 17.64
CA VAL A 381 13.21 11.26 16.26
C VAL A 381 12.76 9.81 16.16
N THR A 382 12.96 9.00 17.21
CA THR A 382 12.51 7.60 17.27
C THR A 382 10.98 7.53 17.35
N PHE A 383 10.37 8.44 18.11
CA PHE A 383 8.92 8.61 18.20
C PHE A 383 8.32 8.98 16.85
N LYS A 384 8.78 10.09 16.24
CA LYS A 384 8.22 10.57 14.97
C LYS A 384 8.47 9.63 13.79
N SER A 385 9.61 8.94 13.74
CA SER A 385 9.94 7.99 12.66
C SER A 385 9.16 6.67 12.73
N ASN A 386 8.54 6.34 13.88
CA ASN A 386 7.70 5.14 14.07
C ASN A 386 6.18 5.42 14.06
N VAL A 387 5.75 6.63 13.71
CA VAL A 387 4.33 6.95 13.46
C VAL A 387 4.16 7.48 12.05
N VAL A 388 3.36 6.80 11.25
CA VAL A 388 3.25 7.03 9.80
C VAL A 388 1.80 7.23 9.38
N LEU A 389 1.52 8.30 8.64
CA LEU A 389 0.18 8.56 8.12
C LEU A 389 -0.03 7.81 6.80
N GLY A 390 -1.13 7.06 6.68
CA GLY A 390 -1.42 6.21 5.53
C GLY A 390 -2.76 6.52 4.86
N GLN A 391 -2.76 6.60 3.53
CA GLN A 391 -3.95 6.80 2.70
C GLN A 391 -3.89 5.88 1.47
N LEU A 392 -5.01 5.52 0.86
CA LEU A 392 -5.00 4.86 -0.46
C LEU A 392 -4.52 5.84 -1.57
N LEU A 393 -3.84 5.31 -2.58
CA LEU A 393 -3.48 6.04 -3.81
C LEU A 393 -4.74 6.59 -4.51
N GLY A 394 -4.70 7.86 -4.94
CA GLY A 394 -5.78 8.51 -5.67
C GLY A 394 -6.99 8.95 -4.82
N MET A 395 -6.89 8.88 -3.49
CA MET A 395 -8.01 9.17 -2.58
C MET A 395 -7.61 10.20 -1.51
N CYS A 396 -8.42 11.26 -1.41
CA CYS A 396 -8.19 12.43 -0.55
C CYS A 396 -6.74 12.95 -0.62
N ASP A 397 -6.23 13.06 -1.85
CA ASP A 397 -4.90 13.61 -2.15
C ASP A 397 -4.80 15.13 -1.83
N ASP A 398 -5.94 15.80 -1.63
CA ASP A 398 -6.07 17.13 -1.04
C ASP A 398 -5.70 17.15 0.45
N VAL A 399 -6.20 16.19 1.24
CA VAL A 399 -5.81 15.98 2.64
C VAL A 399 -4.33 15.64 2.73
N THR A 400 -3.81 14.80 1.81
CA THR A 400 -2.36 14.52 1.71
C THR A 400 -1.56 15.80 1.43
N PHE A 401 -2.03 16.64 0.50
CA PHE A 401 -1.37 17.88 0.12
C PHE A 401 -1.31 18.88 1.29
N GLU A 402 -2.40 19.01 2.04
CA GLU A 402 -2.51 19.88 3.22
C GLU A 402 -1.53 19.46 4.33
N LEU A 403 -1.52 18.16 4.67
CA LEU A 403 -0.61 17.59 5.68
C LEU A 403 0.86 17.86 5.35
N ILE A 404 1.26 17.69 4.09
CA ILE A 404 2.65 17.89 3.65
C ILE A 404 3.00 19.39 3.59
N ASN A 405 2.16 20.22 2.96
CA ASN A 405 2.54 21.59 2.62
C ASN A 405 2.28 22.60 3.74
N ASN A 406 1.22 22.41 4.52
CA ASN A 406 0.77 23.36 5.54
C ASN A 406 1.04 22.86 6.97
N HIS A 407 1.11 21.53 7.18
CA HIS A 407 1.49 20.94 8.47
C HIS A 407 2.91 20.31 8.49
N GLY A 408 3.64 20.30 7.37
CA GLY A 408 5.03 19.84 7.32
C GLY A 408 5.23 18.34 7.56
N VAL A 409 4.19 17.51 7.40
CA VAL A 409 4.25 16.07 7.62
C VAL A 409 5.12 15.41 6.55
N LYS A 410 6.22 14.77 6.98
CA LYS A 410 7.11 13.98 6.11
C LYS A 410 6.85 12.47 6.17
N ASN A 411 6.43 11.97 7.35
CA ASN A 411 6.23 10.54 7.58
C ASN A 411 4.85 10.08 7.08
N ILE A 412 4.64 10.15 5.76
CA ILE A 412 3.37 9.90 5.08
C ILE A 412 3.56 9.03 3.83
N ILE A 413 2.66 8.06 3.65
CA ILE A 413 2.72 7.05 2.58
C ILE A 413 1.38 6.91 1.86
N LYS A 414 1.44 6.39 0.63
CA LYS A 414 0.26 5.90 -0.08
C LYS A 414 0.28 4.37 -0.15
N TYR A 415 -0.88 3.73 0.09
CA TYR A 415 -1.12 2.33 -0.25
C TYR A 415 -1.29 2.25 -1.76
N VAL A 416 -0.34 1.59 -2.43
CA VAL A 416 -0.19 1.52 -3.88
C VAL A 416 -0.49 0.08 -4.31
N PRO A 417 -1.71 -0.20 -4.79
CA PRO A 417 -2.07 -1.49 -5.37
C PRO A 417 -1.44 -1.59 -6.75
N TRP A 418 -0.81 -2.72 -7.06
CA TRP A 418 -0.17 -2.96 -8.34
C TRP A 418 -0.32 -4.43 -8.78
N GLY A 419 -0.33 -4.68 -10.09
CA GLY A 419 -0.46 -6.03 -10.62
C GLY A 419 -1.16 -6.10 -11.99
N PRO A 420 -1.43 -7.31 -12.49
CA PRO A 420 -2.06 -7.54 -13.80
C PRO A 420 -3.35 -6.70 -14.00
N PRO A 421 -3.63 -6.22 -15.23
CA PRO A 421 -4.80 -5.38 -15.50
C PRO A 421 -6.15 -5.97 -15.07
N ILE A 422 -6.31 -7.30 -15.15
CA ILE A 422 -7.55 -7.96 -14.72
C ILE A 422 -7.75 -7.94 -13.19
N GLU A 423 -6.68 -8.15 -12.42
CA GLU A 423 -6.74 -8.17 -10.95
C GLU A 423 -6.84 -6.75 -10.37
N THR A 424 -6.20 -5.77 -11.02
CA THR A 424 -6.40 -4.35 -10.68
C THR A 424 -7.80 -3.87 -11.06
N LYS A 425 -8.50 -4.48 -12.03
CA LYS A 425 -9.90 -4.18 -12.35
C LYS A 425 -10.84 -4.48 -11.18
N ASP A 426 -10.70 -5.63 -10.54
CA ASP A 426 -11.53 -6.03 -9.38
C ASP A 426 -11.26 -5.14 -8.15
N TYR A 427 -10.03 -4.66 -7.99
CA TYR A 427 -9.70 -3.62 -7.01
C TYR A 427 -10.37 -2.28 -7.34
N LEU A 428 -10.30 -1.82 -8.59
CA LEU A 428 -10.87 -0.55 -9.05
C LEU A 428 -12.40 -0.53 -8.93
N LEU A 429 -13.08 -1.65 -9.20
CA LEU A 429 -14.53 -1.76 -9.04
C LEU A 429 -14.97 -1.56 -7.58
N ARG A 430 -14.27 -2.19 -6.63
CA ARG A 430 -14.50 -1.99 -5.18
C ARG A 430 -14.29 -0.53 -4.77
N ARG A 431 -13.24 0.14 -5.27
CA ARG A 431 -13.02 1.57 -5.01
C ARG A 431 -14.09 2.47 -5.64
N LEU A 432 -14.63 2.12 -6.80
CA LEU A 432 -15.73 2.87 -7.44
C LEU A 432 -17.03 2.74 -6.63
N GLN A 433 -17.31 1.55 -6.08
CA GLN A 433 -18.44 1.31 -5.18
C GLN A 433 -18.29 2.15 -3.89
N GLU A 434 -17.19 1.99 -3.16
CA GLU A 434 -16.94 2.69 -1.89
C GLU A 434 -16.91 4.23 -2.01
N ASN A 435 -16.25 4.77 -3.05
CA ASN A 435 -16.20 6.22 -3.28
C ASN A 435 -17.52 6.82 -3.79
N GLY A 436 -18.46 5.97 -4.19
CA GLY A 436 -19.79 6.36 -4.64
C GLY A 436 -20.80 6.62 -3.52
N ASP A 437 -20.58 6.05 -2.33
CA ASP A 437 -21.43 6.26 -1.14
C ASP A 437 -20.95 7.41 -0.25
N ALA A 438 -19.67 7.78 -0.32
CA ALA A 438 -19.10 8.88 0.46
C ALA A 438 -19.26 10.24 -0.25
N VAL A 439 -20.29 11.02 0.10
CA VAL A 439 -20.39 12.43 -0.35
C VAL A 439 -19.23 13.24 0.24
N ARG A 440 -18.40 13.85 -0.61
CA ARG A 440 -17.20 14.58 -0.20
C ARG A 440 -16.94 15.80 -1.10
N ASN A 441 -16.00 16.66 -0.69
CA ASN A 441 -15.51 17.76 -1.53
C ASN A 441 -14.63 17.28 -2.70
N ASP A 442 -14.12 16.05 -2.66
CA ASP A 442 -13.30 15.42 -3.70
C ASP A 442 -14.09 14.56 -4.70
N ASN A 443 -15.42 14.58 -4.70
CA ASN A 443 -16.25 13.94 -5.73
C ASN A 443 -17.44 14.81 -6.22
N GLY A 444 -18.24 14.26 -7.14
CA GLY A 444 -19.48 14.86 -7.64
C GLY A 444 -19.35 16.29 -8.20
N TRP A 445 -20.40 17.09 -8.01
CA TRP A 445 -20.47 18.47 -8.51
C TRP A 445 -19.46 19.45 -7.86
N PRO A 446 -19.10 19.33 -6.56
CA PRO A 446 -17.98 20.08 -5.98
C PRO A 446 -16.66 19.85 -6.74
N LEU A 447 -16.29 18.60 -7.02
CA LEU A 447 -15.09 18.28 -7.79
C LEU A 447 -15.12 18.91 -9.18
N VAL A 448 -16.22 18.73 -9.93
CA VAL A 448 -16.36 19.26 -11.29
C VAL A 448 -16.23 20.80 -11.30
N LYS A 449 -16.87 21.49 -10.35
CA LYS A 449 -16.74 22.95 -10.19
C LYS A 449 -15.29 23.37 -9.93
N ASN A 450 -14.59 22.70 -9.03
CA ASN A 450 -13.23 23.04 -8.65
C ASN A 450 -12.24 22.76 -9.80
N VAL A 451 -12.42 21.66 -10.53
CA VAL A 451 -11.64 21.36 -11.75
C VAL A 451 -11.89 22.40 -12.85
N LEU A 452 -13.14 22.76 -13.13
CA LEU A 452 -13.48 23.79 -14.11
C LEU A 452 -12.92 25.17 -13.72
N LYS A 453 -12.87 25.49 -12.42
CA LYS A 453 -12.18 26.68 -11.92
C LYS A 453 -10.68 26.65 -12.24
N VAL A 454 -9.97 25.55 -11.95
CA VAL A 454 -8.53 25.44 -12.28
C VAL A 454 -8.28 25.53 -13.78
N PHE A 455 -9.15 24.96 -14.63
CA PHE A 455 -9.07 25.17 -16.07
C PHE A 455 -9.27 26.64 -16.47
N LYS A 456 -10.28 27.33 -15.92
CA LYS A 456 -10.50 28.77 -16.16
C LYS A 456 -9.28 29.59 -15.73
N ASP A 457 -8.79 29.38 -14.52
CA ASP A 457 -7.66 30.11 -13.94
C ASP A 457 -6.35 29.88 -14.72
N ARG A 458 -6.21 28.74 -15.43
CA ARG A 458 -5.09 28.45 -16.34
C ARG A 458 -5.23 29.09 -17.73
N VAL A 459 -6.44 29.30 -18.23
CA VAL A 459 -6.69 29.91 -19.55
C VAL A 459 -6.75 31.43 -19.49
N PHE A 460 -7.33 31.98 -18.43
CA PHE A 460 -7.60 33.42 -18.29
C PHE A 460 -6.75 34.11 -17.20
N GLY A 461 -5.91 33.35 -16.49
CA GLY A 461 -5.19 33.81 -15.30
C GLY A 461 -6.05 33.82 -14.04
N LYS A 462 -5.42 33.75 -12.87
CA LYS A 462 -6.12 33.98 -11.60
C LYS A 462 -6.49 35.46 -11.45
N PRO A 463 -7.70 35.81 -11.00
CA PRO A 463 -8.00 37.18 -10.59
C PRO A 463 -7.10 37.56 -9.41
N GLN A 464 -6.52 38.76 -9.46
CA GLN A 464 -5.73 39.28 -8.34
C GLN A 464 -6.64 39.49 -7.12
N THR A 465 -6.41 38.73 -6.06
CA THR A 465 -7.04 38.97 -4.76
C THR A 465 -6.44 40.23 -4.16
N VAL A 466 -7.14 41.36 -4.29
CA VAL A 466 -6.79 42.60 -3.60
C VAL A 466 -6.91 42.33 -2.09
N SER A 467 -5.77 42.17 -1.42
CA SER A 467 -5.69 42.09 0.02
C SER A 467 -6.06 43.46 0.59
N VAL A 468 -7.31 43.61 1.06
CA VAL A 468 -7.74 44.82 1.76
C VAL A 468 -7.07 44.82 3.13
N THR A 469 -5.91 45.45 3.22
CA THR A 469 -5.22 45.69 4.47
C THR A 469 -5.99 46.73 5.26
N THR A 470 -6.97 46.27 6.06
CA THR A 470 -7.57 47.08 7.12
C THR A 470 -6.47 47.52 8.08
N LYS A 471 -6.28 48.83 8.19
CA LYS A 471 -5.36 49.47 9.14
C LYS A 471 -5.91 49.43 10.56
#